data_AF-A0A7S1RYL2-F1
#
_entry.id   AF-A0A7S1RYL2-F1
#
_cell.length_a   1.000
_cell.length_b   1.000
_cell.length_c   1.000
_cell.angle_alpha   90.00
_cell.angle_beta   90.00
_cell.angle_gamma   90.00
#
_symmetry.space_group_name_H-M   'P 1'
#
loop_
_entity.id
_entity.type
_entity.pdbx_description
1 polymer ?
#
loop_
_entity_poly.entity_id
_entity_poly.type
_entity_poly.pdbx_seq_one_letter_code
_entity_poly.pdbx_strand_id
1 'polypeptide(L)'
;AYPLVRQGACLFVGQPPDEVGNFDAMRQGRQLEAALCSYAWLEEDHVLTEVLFPGARAIFSAAPDAVLGDGAEGCAEDPLPAGDDGSGYEAAGYVLQEDFEMPSGKYERCRLWRGEHEPVPPASYVEVKKTTHLKGQAGTFKLLKFWLQAALMGCGSVVVATTDGSPDGNTVCQTEQHSLEDLAKTLEASRVWGSLTRMLRHVLDETAQAQGQWTLRVQKARGPRAPV
;
A
#
# COMPACT_ATOMS: atom_id res chain seq x y z
N ALA A 1 18.30 0.95 2.77
CA ALA A 1 18.39 2.40 2.56
C ALA A 1 17.51 2.72 1.37
N TYR A 2 16.83 3.87 1.35
CA TYR A 2 15.86 4.21 0.33
C TYR A 2 16.45 5.25 -0.64
N PRO A 3 16.48 4.98 -1.95
CA PRO A 3 16.93 5.97 -2.93
C PRO A 3 15.94 7.13 -3.01
N LEU A 4 16.48 8.34 -3.07
CA LEU A 4 15.74 9.59 -3.25
C LEU A 4 16.29 10.32 -4.48
N VAL A 5 15.43 10.99 -5.24
CA VAL A 5 15.85 11.84 -6.37
C VAL A 5 15.18 13.20 -6.27
N ARG A 6 15.98 14.27 -6.17
CA ARG A 6 15.51 15.64 -6.17
C ARG A 6 15.51 16.19 -7.59
N GLN A 7 14.37 16.73 -8.02
CA GLN A 7 14.22 17.46 -9.27
C GLN A 7 13.33 18.69 -9.04
N GLY A 8 13.96 19.87 -8.99
CA GLY A 8 13.29 21.13 -8.68
C GLY A 8 12.70 21.12 -7.27
N ALA A 9 11.38 21.34 -7.18
CA ALA A 9 10.64 21.28 -5.92
C ALA A 9 10.23 19.86 -5.51
N CYS A 10 10.34 18.88 -6.41
CA CYS A 10 9.88 17.52 -6.19
C CYS A 10 10.99 16.63 -5.66
N LEU A 11 10.62 15.71 -4.77
CA LEU A 11 11.46 14.64 -4.26
C LEU A 11 10.78 13.30 -4.53
N PHE A 12 11.40 12.47 -5.35
CA PHE A 12 10.92 11.13 -5.70
C PHE A 12 11.58 10.10 -4.80
N VAL A 13 10.81 9.10 -4.37
CA VAL A 13 11.28 8.02 -3.49
C VAL A 13 11.14 6.70 -4.23
N GLY A 14 12.22 5.94 -4.33
CA GLY A 14 12.22 4.59 -4.90
C GLY A 14 12.38 3.50 -3.86
N GLN A 15 12.16 2.25 -4.27
CA GLN A 15 12.53 1.07 -3.48
C GLN A 15 13.89 0.52 -3.96
N PRO A 16 14.76 0.04 -3.05
CA PRO A 16 15.95 -0.71 -3.44
C PRO A 16 15.55 -2.06 -4.09
N PRO A 17 16.31 -2.59 -5.06
CA PRO A 17 15.94 -3.77 -5.85
C PRO A 17 15.82 -5.10 -5.08
N ASP A 18 16.23 -5.18 -3.82
CA ASP A 18 16.45 -6.45 -3.09
C ASP A 18 15.61 -6.60 -1.79
N GLU A 19 14.31 -6.28 -1.77
CA GLU A 19 13.44 -6.79 -0.68
C GLU A 19 13.07 -8.28 -0.89
N VAL A 20 14.09 -9.12 -1.04
CA VAL A 20 13.98 -10.58 -1.01
C VAL A 20 13.80 -11.02 0.44
N GLY A 21 12.59 -11.31 0.89
CA GLY A 21 12.43 -11.92 2.22
C GLY A 21 11.05 -12.03 2.86
N ASN A 22 9.98 -11.52 2.26
CA ASN A 22 8.65 -11.52 2.89
C ASN A 22 7.57 -12.30 2.11
N PHE A 23 7.98 -13.25 1.25
CA PHE A 23 7.07 -13.92 0.34
C PHE A 23 5.94 -14.69 1.04
N ASP A 24 6.15 -15.29 2.21
CA ASP A 24 5.16 -16.19 2.80
C ASP A 24 4.04 -15.45 3.55
N ALA A 25 4.36 -14.40 4.32
CA ALA A 25 3.34 -13.59 5.00
C ALA A 25 2.54 -12.72 4.01
N MET A 26 3.16 -12.22 2.94
CA MET A 26 2.46 -11.48 1.89
C MET A 26 1.61 -12.40 1.00
N ARG A 27 2.07 -13.62 0.69
CA ARG A 27 1.27 -14.61 -0.03
C ARG A 27 0.01 -14.99 0.74
N GLN A 28 0.09 -15.07 2.06
CA GLN A 28 -1.06 -15.38 2.90
C GLN A 28 -1.98 -14.17 3.11
N GLY A 29 -1.46 -12.93 3.06
CA GLY A 29 -2.26 -11.71 2.89
C GLY A 29 -3.09 -11.80 1.61
N ARG A 30 -2.42 -12.07 0.48
CA ARG A 30 -3.06 -12.28 -0.83
C ARG A 30 -4.12 -13.38 -0.87
N GLN A 31 -3.93 -14.46 -0.12
CA GLN A 31 -4.93 -15.52 0.00
C GLN A 31 -6.14 -15.10 0.84
N LEU A 32 -5.94 -14.26 1.86
CA LEU A 32 -7.03 -13.68 2.64
C LEU A 32 -7.77 -12.62 1.82
N GLU A 33 -7.05 -11.76 1.10
CA GLU A 33 -7.58 -10.81 0.12
C GLU A 33 -8.49 -11.55 -0.87
N ALA A 34 -8.00 -12.62 -1.50
CA ALA A 34 -8.78 -13.44 -2.43
C ALA A 34 -9.97 -14.18 -1.80
N ALA A 35 -9.97 -14.42 -0.48
CA ALA A 35 -11.04 -15.13 0.22
C ALA A 35 -12.13 -14.19 0.76
N LEU A 36 -11.75 -12.97 1.16
CA LEU A 36 -12.68 -11.95 1.67
C LEU A 36 -13.26 -11.08 0.55
N CYS A 37 -12.53 -10.98 -0.55
CA CYS A 37 -12.86 -10.10 -1.66
C CYS A 37 -12.85 -10.97 -2.91
N SER A 38 -14.02 -11.12 -3.53
CA SER A 38 -14.17 -11.89 -4.75
C SER A 38 -13.29 -11.27 -5.84
N TYR A 39 -12.12 -11.87 -6.05
CA TYR A 39 -11.06 -11.53 -7.00
C TYR A 39 -10.19 -10.30 -6.73
N ALA A 40 -8.87 -10.53 -6.71
CA ALA A 40 -7.83 -9.58 -7.12
C ALA A 40 -6.54 -10.36 -7.45
N TRP A 41 -6.47 -10.93 -8.66
CA TRP A 41 -5.18 -11.33 -9.25
C TRP A 41 -5.09 -10.69 -10.62
N LEU A 42 -4.87 -9.39 -10.62
CA LEU A 42 -4.57 -8.62 -11.81
C LEU A 42 -3.54 -7.57 -11.40
N GLU A 43 -2.71 -7.16 -12.35
CA GLU A 43 -1.75 -6.08 -12.15
C GLU A 43 -2.42 -4.93 -11.37
N GLU A 44 -1.81 -4.60 -10.23
CA GLU A 44 -2.46 -3.92 -9.12
C GLU A 44 -3.06 -2.55 -9.56
N ASP A 45 -4.36 -2.33 -9.38
CA ASP A 45 -4.97 -1.01 -9.62
C ASP A 45 -4.44 -0.02 -8.58
N HIS A 46 -3.62 0.92 -9.04
CA HIS A 46 -2.99 1.92 -8.17
C HIS A 46 -3.88 3.14 -7.99
N VAL A 47 -4.24 3.41 -6.74
CA VAL A 47 -4.86 4.68 -6.32
C VAL A 47 -3.78 5.70 -6.01
N LEU A 48 -3.86 6.86 -6.65
CA LEU A 48 -3.03 8.01 -6.33
C LEU A 48 -3.73 8.86 -5.26
N THR A 49 -3.12 8.92 -4.08
CA THR A 49 -3.64 9.70 -2.94
C THR A 49 -2.74 10.90 -2.66
N GLU A 50 -3.32 12.09 -2.67
CA GLU A 50 -2.65 13.30 -2.21
C GLU A 50 -2.89 13.52 -0.72
N VAL A 51 -1.82 13.63 0.07
CA VAL A 51 -1.87 13.96 1.48
C VAL A 51 -1.19 15.30 1.72
N LEU A 52 -1.93 16.23 2.35
CA LEU A 52 -1.46 17.55 2.71
C LEU A 52 -0.92 17.53 4.14
N PHE A 53 0.38 17.77 4.27
CA PHE A 53 1.05 17.99 5.55
C PHE A 53 1.34 19.48 5.74
N PRO A 54 1.41 19.99 6.98
CA PRO A 54 1.87 21.35 7.22
C PRO A 54 3.26 21.61 6.62
N GLY A 55 3.32 22.33 5.49
CA GLY A 55 4.55 22.66 4.78
C GLY A 55 5.10 21.57 3.85
N ALA A 56 4.35 20.50 3.59
CA ALA A 56 4.73 19.46 2.63
C ALA A 56 3.49 18.85 1.95
N ARG A 57 3.67 18.38 0.73
CA ARG A 57 2.65 17.67 -0.02
C ARG A 57 3.24 16.35 -0.49
N ALA A 58 2.55 15.26 -0.21
CA ALA A 58 2.96 13.94 -0.63
C ALA A 58 1.89 13.34 -1.53
N ILE A 59 2.34 12.67 -2.59
CA ILE A 59 1.49 11.87 -3.45
C ILE A 59 1.94 10.43 -3.25
N PHE A 60 1.03 9.58 -2.80
CA PHE A 60 1.25 8.15 -2.62
C PHE A 60 0.57 7.42 -3.77
N SER A 61 1.28 6.44 -4.34
CA SER A 61 0.70 5.44 -5.21
C SER A 61 0.65 4.13 -4.43
N ALA A 62 -0.52 3.54 -4.33
CA ALA A 62 -0.71 2.29 -3.62
C ALA A 62 -1.90 1.52 -4.19
N ALA A 63 -1.88 0.22 -4.02
CA ALA A 63 -2.93 -0.67 -4.48
C ALA A 63 -3.78 -1.09 -3.26
N PRO A 64 -5.02 -0.61 -3.13
CA PRO A 64 -5.92 -1.09 -2.09
C PRO A 64 -6.25 -2.56 -2.31
N ASP A 65 -6.38 -3.27 -1.20
CA ASP A 65 -6.62 -4.71 -1.23
C ASP A 65 -8.02 -5.05 -1.77
N ALA A 66 -9.01 -4.17 -1.53
CA ALA A 66 -10.40 -4.39 -1.93
C ALA A 66 -11.28 -3.14 -1.96
N VAL A 67 -12.47 -3.27 -2.57
CA VAL A 67 -13.58 -2.30 -2.54
C VAL A 67 -14.81 -2.94 -1.90
N LEU A 68 -15.50 -2.22 -1.00
CA LEU A 68 -16.80 -2.61 -0.46
C LEU A 68 -17.96 -1.87 -1.13
N GLY A 69 -19.10 -2.55 -1.30
CA GLY A 69 -20.38 -1.98 -1.72
C GLY A 69 -20.58 -1.93 -3.24
N ASP A 70 -21.58 -1.16 -3.69
CA ASP A 70 -22.02 -1.05 -5.09
C ASP A 70 -20.92 -0.57 -6.06
N GLY A 71 -19.80 -0.04 -5.54
CA GLY A 71 -18.61 0.30 -6.33
C GLY A 71 -17.74 -0.89 -6.72
N ALA A 72 -18.07 -2.10 -6.28
CA ALA A 72 -17.45 -3.34 -6.74
C ALA A 72 -18.02 -3.81 -8.09
N GLU A 73 -19.23 -3.37 -8.45
CA GLU A 73 -19.85 -3.68 -9.75
C GLU A 73 -19.14 -2.87 -10.85
N GLY A 74 -18.24 -3.52 -11.59
CA GLY A 74 -17.48 -2.91 -12.69
C GLY A 74 -15.96 -2.96 -12.51
N CYS A 75 -15.44 -3.45 -11.38
CA CYS A 75 -14.06 -3.89 -11.28
C CYS A 75 -13.92 -5.23 -12.01
N ALA A 76 -12.97 -5.35 -12.95
CA ALA A 76 -12.83 -6.51 -13.81
C ALA A 76 -12.82 -7.84 -13.02
N GLU A 77 -13.75 -8.73 -13.35
CA GLU A 77 -14.12 -9.89 -12.53
C GLU A 77 -13.15 -11.08 -12.62
N ASP A 78 -12.19 -11.10 -13.58
CA ASP A 78 -11.28 -12.23 -13.76
C ASP A 78 -9.82 -11.78 -14.02
N PRO A 79 -8.82 -12.44 -13.40
CA PRO A 79 -7.40 -12.32 -13.70
C PRO A 79 -7.11 -12.41 -15.19
N LEU A 80 -6.31 -11.49 -15.73
CA LEU A 80 -5.79 -11.67 -17.06
C LEU A 80 -4.80 -12.85 -17.08
N PRO A 81 -4.85 -13.71 -18.10
CA PRO A 81 -3.94 -14.84 -18.21
C PRO A 81 -2.48 -14.36 -18.27
N ALA A 82 -1.58 -15.12 -17.63
CA ALA A 82 -0.15 -14.80 -17.64
C ALA A 82 0.38 -14.71 -19.09
N GLY A 83 1.07 -13.61 -19.42
CA GLY A 83 1.59 -13.36 -20.77
C GLY A 83 0.61 -12.68 -21.71
N ASP A 84 -0.45 -12.05 -21.18
CA ASP A 84 -1.40 -11.26 -21.94
C ASP A 84 -0.68 -10.22 -22.83
N ASP A 85 -1.07 -10.20 -24.10
CA ASP A 85 -0.60 -9.26 -25.10
C ASP A 85 -1.33 -7.92 -25.04
N GLY A 86 -2.17 -7.71 -24.02
CA GLY A 86 -2.95 -6.50 -23.76
C GLY A 86 -4.39 -6.59 -24.25
N SER A 87 -4.76 -7.66 -24.97
CA SER A 87 -6.11 -7.86 -25.48
C SER A 87 -7.15 -8.03 -24.37
N GLY A 88 -6.72 -8.53 -23.20
CA GLY A 88 -7.56 -8.63 -22.02
C GLY A 88 -7.98 -7.29 -21.43
N TYR A 89 -7.08 -6.30 -21.42
CA TYR A 89 -7.37 -4.95 -20.90
C TYR A 89 -8.41 -4.21 -21.74
N GLU A 90 -8.33 -4.30 -23.08
CA GLU A 90 -9.33 -3.71 -23.97
C GLU A 90 -10.70 -4.36 -23.79
N ALA A 91 -10.74 -5.69 -23.69
CA ALA A 91 -11.98 -6.43 -23.44
C ALA A 91 -12.60 -6.09 -22.07
N ALA A 92 -11.77 -5.75 -21.08
CA ALA A 92 -12.18 -5.29 -19.76
C ALA A 92 -12.53 -3.79 -19.71
N GLY A 93 -12.48 -3.06 -20.84
CA GLY A 93 -12.89 -1.66 -20.92
C GLY A 93 -11.78 -0.65 -20.59
N TYR A 94 -10.53 -1.08 -20.51
CA TYR A 94 -9.38 -0.20 -20.34
C TYR A 94 -8.89 0.33 -21.68
N VAL A 95 -8.40 1.57 -21.69
CA VAL A 95 -7.85 2.24 -22.87
C VAL A 95 -6.34 2.38 -22.72
N LEU A 96 -5.57 1.89 -23.69
CA LEU A 96 -4.13 2.08 -23.74
C LEU A 96 -3.80 3.58 -23.82
N GLN A 97 -3.07 4.11 -22.85
CA GLN A 97 -2.60 5.50 -22.83
C GLN A 97 -1.22 5.62 -23.45
N GLU A 98 -0.29 4.79 -23.00
CA GLU A 98 1.11 4.86 -23.40
C GLU A 98 1.70 3.45 -23.56
N ASP A 99 2.63 3.33 -24.48
CA ASP A 99 3.40 2.11 -24.73
C ASP A 99 4.85 2.53 -24.95
N PHE A 100 5.75 2.03 -24.13
CA PHE A 100 7.16 2.36 -24.20
C PHE A 100 8.04 1.11 -24.19
N GLU A 101 9.10 1.20 -24.98
CA GLU A 101 10.15 0.20 -25.01
C GLU A 101 11.03 0.34 -23.76
N MET A 102 11.25 -0.77 -23.07
CA MET A 102 12.07 -0.78 -21.87
C MET A 102 13.55 -1.00 -22.24
N PRO A 103 14.50 -0.15 -21.79
CA PRO A 103 15.88 -0.16 -22.30
C PRO A 103 16.71 -1.42 -22.03
N SER A 104 16.25 -2.34 -21.17
CA SER A 104 16.71 -3.74 -21.03
C SER A 104 16.16 -4.34 -19.73
N GLY A 105 15.76 -5.61 -19.80
CA GLY A 105 15.23 -6.38 -18.67
C GLY A 105 14.25 -7.46 -19.15
N LYS A 106 13.75 -8.27 -18.20
CA LYS A 106 12.83 -9.40 -18.38
C LYS A 106 11.56 -9.09 -19.22
N TYR A 107 11.26 -7.82 -19.46
CA TYR A 107 10.12 -7.34 -20.22
C TYR A 107 10.60 -6.32 -21.25
N GLU A 108 10.20 -6.51 -22.51
CA GLU A 108 10.64 -5.69 -23.66
C GLU A 108 9.84 -4.39 -23.81
N ARG A 109 8.61 -4.37 -23.27
CA ARG A 109 7.67 -3.25 -23.37
C ARG A 109 6.92 -3.06 -22.06
N CYS A 110 6.51 -1.84 -21.80
CA CYS A 110 5.60 -1.51 -20.73
C CYS A 110 4.46 -0.67 -21.30
N ARG A 111 3.23 -1.00 -20.88
CA ARG A 111 1.99 -0.41 -21.36
C ARG A 111 1.25 0.17 -20.17
N LEU A 112 0.81 1.41 -20.29
CA LEU A 112 -0.03 2.07 -19.30
C LEU A 112 -1.46 2.06 -19.82
N TRP A 113 -2.32 1.33 -19.11
CA TRP A 113 -3.74 1.23 -19.37
C TRP A 113 -4.51 2.14 -18.42
N ARG A 114 -5.60 2.74 -18.89
CA ARG A 114 -6.50 3.56 -18.07
C ARG A 114 -7.90 2.97 -18.14
N GLY A 115 -8.45 2.59 -16.99
CA GLY A 115 -9.88 2.29 -16.89
C GLY A 115 -10.69 3.57 -17.04
N GLU A 116 -11.78 3.54 -17.81
CA GLU A 116 -12.71 4.68 -17.92
C GLU A 116 -13.87 4.61 -16.93
N HIS A 117 -13.75 3.74 -15.93
CA HIS A 117 -14.73 3.62 -14.84
C HIS A 117 -14.71 4.85 -13.95
N GLU A 118 -15.88 5.20 -13.38
CA GLU A 118 -15.93 6.24 -12.35
C GLU A 118 -15.05 5.80 -11.16
N PRO A 119 -14.15 6.68 -10.67
CA PRO A 119 -13.29 6.32 -9.56
C PRO A 119 -14.14 6.03 -8.34
N VAL A 120 -13.91 4.85 -7.75
CA VAL A 120 -14.56 4.46 -6.50
C VAL A 120 -14.18 5.47 -5.41
N PRO A 121 -15.13 5.90 -4.56
CA PRO A 121 -14.81 6.78 -3.44
C PRO A 121 -13.72 6.18 -2.55
N PRO A 122 -12.70 6.94 -2.10
CA PRO A 122 -11.60 6.40 -1.31
C PRO A 122 -12.05 5.63 -0.06
N ALA A 123 -13.11 6.11 0.59
CA ALA A 123 -13.69 5.49 1.78
C ALA A 123 -14.32 4.10 1.52
N SER A 124 -14.55 3.72 0.27
CA SER A 124 -15.03 2.39 -0.09
C SER A 124 -13.90 1.37 -0.19
N TYR A 125 -12.64 1.81 -0.31
CA TYR A 125 -11.50 0.91 -0.28
C TYR A 125 -11.24 0.37 1.12
N VAL A 126 -10.73 -0.85 1.17
CA VAL A 126 -10.40 -1.56 2.40
C VAL A 126 -9.03 -2.19 2.30
N GLU A 127 -8.29 -2.09 3.40
CA GLU A 127 -7.03 -2.78 3.59
C GLU A 127 -7.27 -4.10 4.33
N VAL A 128 -6.74 -5.21 3.83
CA VAL A 128 -6.92 -6.56 4.37
C VAL A 128 -5.61 -7.05 4.97
N LYS A 129 -5.66 -7.55 6.21
CA LYS A 129 -4.47 -8.01 6.94
C LYS A 129 -4.70 -9.33 7.64
N LYS A 130 -3.65 -10.16 7.65
CA LYS A 130 -3.58 -11.38 8.46
C LYS A 130 -2.54 -11.24 9.57
N THR A 131 -2.86 -11.71 10.77
CA THR A 131 -1.91 -11.76 11.90
C THR A 131 -2.23 -12.93 12.83
N THR A 132 -1.31 -13.32 13.70
CA THR A 132 -1.57 -14.35 14.72
C THR A 132 -2.57 -13.87 15.77
N HIS A 133 -2.34 -12.71 16.37
CA HIS A 133 -3.26 -12.08 17.31
C HIS A 133 -2.99 -10.57 17.40
N LEU A 134 -3.91 -9.84 18.03
CA LEU A 134 -3.84 -8.40 18.28
C LEU A 134 -3.68 -8.03 19.77
N LYS A 135 -3.40 -9.02 20.63
CA LYS A 135 -3.24 -8.81 22.08
C LYS A 135 -1.94 -8.07 22.46
N GLY A 136 -2.04 -7.17 23.43
CA GLY A 136 -0.91 -6.46 24.04
C GLY A 136 -0.26 -5.40 23.14
N GLN A 137 0.87 -4.82 23.59
CA GLN A 137 1.54 -3.73 22.87
C GLN A 137 1.97 -4.08 21.44
N ALA A 138 2.38 -5.33 21.20
CA ALA A 138 2.75 -5.78 19.86
C ALA A 138 1.54 -5.76 18.90
N GLY A 139 0.34 -6.05 19.40
CA GLY A 139 -0.90 -5.95 18.65
C GLY A 139 -1.29 -4.51 18.37
N THR A 140 -1.23 -3.63 19.37
CA THR A 140 -1.44 -2.18 19.20
C THR A 140 -0.48 -1.60 18.15
N PHE A 141 0.80 -1.99 18.18
CA PHE A 141 1.77 -1.56 17.18
C PHE A 141 1.44 -2.07 15.78
N LYS A 142 0.95 -3.31 15.63
CA LYS A 142 0.48 -3.84 14.33
C LYS A 142 -0.72 -3.04 13.81
N LEU A 143 -1.72 -2.79 14.65
CA LEU A 143 -2.88 -1.97 14.30
C LEU A 143 -2.46 -0.56 13.86
N LEU A 144 -1.47 0.04 14.53
CA LEU A 144 -0.93 1.33 14.11
C LEU A 144 -0.33 1.31 12.70
N LYS A 145 0.43 0.25 12.37
CA LYS A 145 0.95 0.11 11.00
C LYS A 145 -0.16 -0.07 9.97
N PHE A 146 -1.16 -0.90 10.29
CA PHE A 146 -2.26 -1.17 9.37
C PHE A 146 -3.10 0.10 9.14
N TRP A 147 -3.40 0.82 10.22
CA TRP A 147 -4.04 2.13 10.16
C TRP A 147 -3.24 3.12 9.32
N LEU A 148 -1.93 3.24 9.54
CA LEU A 148 -1.12 4.19 8.78
C LEU A 148 -1.06 3.84 7.29
N GLN A 149 -0.95 2.56 6.94
CA GLN A 149 -0.98 2.11 5.54
C GLN A 149 -2.31 2.50 4.88
N ALA A 150 -3.43 2.10 5.48
CA ALA A 150 -4.75 2.42 4.97
C ALA A 150 -5.04 3.94 4.92
N ALA A 151 -4.59 4.70 5.91
CA ALA A 151 -4.81 6.15 5.98
C ALA A 151 -4.01 6.91 4.92
N LEU A 152 -2.79 6.47 4.58
CA LEU A 152 -1.99 7.07 3.51
C LEU A 152 -2.61 6.82 2.11
N MET A 153 -3.44 5.78 1.99
CA MET A 153 -4.14 5.38 0.78
C MET A 153 -5.57 5.92 0.70
N GLY A 154 -6.07 6.53 1.78
CA GLY A 154 -7.43 7.04 1.86
C GLY A 154 -8.51 5.98 2.03
N CYS A 155 -8.16 4.73 2.40
CA CYS A 155 -9.13 3.66 2.63
C CYS A 155 -10.12 4.01 3.75
N GLY A 156 -11.32 3.43 3.74
CA GLY A 156 -12.31 3.65 4.81
C GLY A 156 -12.08 2.78 6.04
N SER A 157 -11.55 1.57 5.86
CA SER A 157 -11.38 0.62 6.96
C SER A 157 -10.24 -0.38 6.74
N VAL A 158 -9.86 -1.05 7.83
CA VAL A 158 -8.95 -2.19 7.83
C VAL A 158 -9.72 -3.42 8.30
N VAL A 159 -9.64 -4.52 7.54
CA VAL A 159 -10.13 -5.84 7.95
C VAL A 159 -8.94 -6.69 8.37
N VAL A 160 -9.00 -7.23 9.58
CA VAL A 160 -7.94 -8.05 10.16
C VAL A 160 -8.46 -9.44 10.50
N ALA A 161 -7.85 -10.46 9.90
CA ALA A 161 -8.07 -11.84 10.30
C ALA A 161 -6.97 -12.30 11.27
N THR A 162 -7.39 -12.89 12.40
CA THR A 162 -6.49 -13.52 13.37
C THR A 162 -6.50 -15.04 13.23
N THR A 163 -5.33 -15.66 13.35
CA THR A 163 -5.22 -17.13 13.37
C THR A 163 -5.15 -17.71 14.77
N ASP A 164 -5.02 -16.87 15.80
CA ASP A 164 -4.88 -17.22 17.22
C ASP A 164 -3.87 -18.34 17.52
N GLY A 165 -2.85 -18.45 16.67
CA GLY A 165 -1.82 -19.49 16.80
C GLY A 165 -2.30 -20.85 16.33
N SER A 166 -3.20 -20.90 15.34
CA SER A 166 -3.68 -22.12 14.72
C SER A 166 -2.52 -23.08 14.38
N PRO A 167 -2.71 -24.41 14.47
CA PRO A 167 -1.62 -25.37 14.30
C PRO A 167 -0.92 -25.29 12.94
N ASP A 168 -1.66 -24.86 11.91
CA ASP A 168 -1.17 -24.64 10.55
C ASP A 168 -0.66 -23.20 10.30
N GLY A 169 -0.79 -22.31 11.29
CA GLY A 169 -0.50 -20.87 11.17
C GLY A 169 -1.39 -20.11 10.18
N ASN A 170 -2.41 -20.77 9.62
CA ASN A 170 -3.17 -20.31 8.47
C ASN A 170 -4.67 -20.26 8.68
N THR A 171 -5.22 -21.17 9.49
CA THR A 171 -6.64 -21.17 9.81
C THR A 171 -7.03 -19.88 10.51
N VAL A 172 -7.94 -19.12 9.89
CA VAL A 172 -8.53 -17.92 10.48
C VAL A 172 -9.50 -18.36 11.58
N CYS A 173 -9.32 -17.82 12.78
CA CYS A 173 -10.19 -18.05 13.93
C CYS A 173 -11.19 -16.91 14.13
N GLN A 174 -10.78 -15.67 13.83
CA GLN A 174 -11.62 -14.50 13.99
C GLN A 174 -11.30 -13.47 12.90
N THR A 175 -12.29 -12.70 12.50
CA THR A 175 -12.13 -11.52 11.63
C THR A 175 -12.72 -10.31 12.34
N GLU A 176 -11.99 -9.20 12.30
CA GLU A 176 -12.40 -7.92 12.86
C GLU A 176 -12.30 -6.85 11.77
N GLN A 177 -13.29 -5.96 11.67
CA GLN A 177 -13.23 -4.79 10.81
C GLN A 177 -13.15 -3.55 11.67
N HIS A 178 -12.23 -2.66 11.35
CA HIS A 178 -12.01 -1.42 12.07
C HIS A 178 -12.07 -0.23 11.12
N SER A 179 -12.94 0.74 11.41
CA SER A 179 -12.93 2.02 10.70
C SER A 179 -11.62 2.76 10.99
N LEU A 180 -11.11 3.54 10.03
CA LEU A 180 -9.93 4.36 10.28
C LEU A 180 -10.16 5.43 11.34
N GLU A 181 -11.39 5.90 11.50
CA GLU A 181 -11.75 6.89 12.50
C GLU A 181 -11.62 6.32 13.92
N ASP A 182 -12.08 5.09 14.14
CA ASP A 182 -12.02 4.46 15.47
C ASP A 182 -10.60 4.02 15.82
N LEU A 183 -9.84 3.54 14.83
CA LEU A 183 -8.40 3.30 15.00
C LEU A 183 -7.66 4.60 15.33
N ALA A 184 -8.00 5.72 14.68
CA ALA A 184 -7.33 7.00 14.95
C ALA A 184 -7.53 7.49 16.40
N LYS A 185 -8.72 7.26 16.97
CA LYS A 185 -9.04 7.61 18.37
C LYS A 185 -8.22 6.78 19.38
N THR A 186 -7.87 5.54 19.03
CA THR A 186 -7.24 4.59 19.95
C THR A 186 -5.71 4.52 19.82
N LEU A 187 -5.14 4.93 18.68
CA LEU A 187 -3.72 4.71 18.34
C LEU A 187 -2.82 5.95 18.41
N GLU A 188 -3.25 7.03 19.09
CA GLU A 188 -2.54 8.32 19.12
C GLU A 188 -2.21 8.88 17.71
N ALA A 189 -3.12 8.71 16.74
CA ALA A 189 -2.91 9.08 15.33
C ALA A 189 -2.30 10.47 15.11
N SER A 190 -2.76 11.48 15.87
CA SER A 190 -2.25 12.85 15.80
C SER A 190 -0.74 12.95 16.06
N ARG A 191 -0.21 12.15 16.99
CA ARG A 191 1.23 12.12 17.30
C ARG A 191 2.03 11.50 16.16
N VAL A 192 1.48 10.47 15.52
CA VAL A 192 2.09 9.79 14.37
C VAL A 192 2.13 10.74 13.18
N TRP A 193 1.03 11.41 12.86
CA TRP A 193 0.99 12.43 11.81
C TRP A 193 1.95 13.59 12.06
N GLY A 194 2.02 14.09 13.30
CA GLY A 194 2.96 15.15 13.67
C GLY A 194 4.43 14.71 13.54
N SER A 195 4.73 13.44 13.84
CA SER A 195 6.09 12.90 13.66
C SER A 195 6.44 12.69 12.20
N LEU A 196 5.51 12.15 11.39
CA LEU A 196 5.68 12.02 9.95
C LEU A 196 5.89 13.38 9.29
N THR A 197 5.09 14.39 9.63
CA THR A 197 5.24 15.77 9.13
C THR A 197 6.64 16.31 9.42
N ARG A 198 7.14 16.15 10.65
CA ARG A 198 8.49 16.61 11.03
C ARG A 198 9.58 15.88 10.25
N MET A 199 9.45 14.57 10.08
CA MET A 199 10.41 13.77 9.30
C MET A 199 10.43 14.19 7.83
N LEU A 200 9.27 14.36 7.21
CA LEU A 200 9.16 14.78 5.81
C LEU A 200 9.75 16.17 5.60
N ARG A 201 9.45 17.13 6.48
CA ARG A 201 10.04 18.47 6.42
C ARG A 201 11.56 18.42 6.52
N HIS A 202 12.09 17.68 7.49
CA HIS A 202 13.54 17.52 7.62
C HIS A 202 14.16 16.96 6.34
N VAL A 203 13.60 15.91 5.74
CA VAL A 203 14.10 15.34 4.48
C VAL A 203 14.01 16.35 3.33
N LEU A 204 12.94 17.11 3.23
CA LEU A 204 12.76 18.13 2.19
C LEU A 204 13.77 19.28 2.34
N ASP A 205 14.03 19.73 3.57
CA ASP A 205 14.97 20.80 3.89
C ASP A 205 16.42 20.36 3.60
N GLU A 206 16.81 19.15 4.01
CA GLU A 206 18.15 18.60 3.73
C GLU A 206 18.40 18.43 2.23
N THR A 207 17.41 17.88 1.50
CA THR A 207 17.54 17.66 0.06
C THR A 207 17.38 18.92 -0.78
N ALA A 208 16.97 20.06 -0.19
CA ALA A 208 16.86 21.32 -0.91
C ALA A 208 18.23 21.91 -1.32
N GLN A 209 19.31 21.44 -0.70
CA GLN A 209 20.66 21.95 -0.92
C GLN A 209 21.24 21.57 -2.29
N ALA A 210 20.80 20.46 -2.88
CA ALA A 210 21.29 20.01 -4.19
C ALA A 210 20.29 19.13 -4.95
N GLN A 211 20.31 19.26 -6.27
CA GLN A 211 19.56 18.38 -7.19
C GLN A 211 20.22 17.00 -7.30
N GLY A 212 19.48 16.01 -7.77
CA GLY A 212 20.01 14.67 -8.08
C GLY A 212 19.80 13.64 -6.98
N GLN A 213 20.70 12.67 -6.89
CA GLN A 213 20.52 11.47 -6.08
C GLN A 213 20.87 11.68 -4.61
N TRP A 214 20.00 11.16 -3.75
CA TRP A 214 20.13 11.17 -2.31
C TRP A 214 19.82 9.76 -1.76
N THR A 215 20.18 9.50 -0.51
CA THR A 215 19.88 8.22 0.15
C THR A 215 19.35 8.46 1.55
N LEU A 216 18.12 8.00 1.79
CA LEU A 216 17.54 8.00 3.12
C LEU A 216 17.95 6.74 3.88
N ARG A 217 18.63 6.93 5.01
CA ARG A 217 18.96 5.85 5.94
C ARG A 217 18.06 5.92 7.15
N VAL A 218 17.11 5.00 7.22
CA VAL A 218 16.25 4.84 8.40
C VAL A 218 16.95 3.91 9.38
N GLN A 219 17.23 4.39 10.58
CA GLN A 219 17.66 3.53 11.69
C GLN A 219 16.44 2.76 12.20
N LYS A 220 16.22 1.57 11.64
CA LYS A 220 15.25 0.62 12.20
C LYS A 220 15.92 -0.01 13.42
N ALA A 221 15.65 0.50 14.62
CA ALA A 221 16.08 -0.16 15.83
C ALA A 221 15.39 -1.53 15.90
N ARG A 222 16.16 -2.62 15.80
CA ARG A 222 15.66 -4.00 15.85
C ARG A 222 16.12 -4.64 17.16
N GLY A 223 15.19 -5.26 17.88
CA GLY A 223 15.49 -6.06 19.07
C GLY A 223 14.90 -5.49 20.37
N PRO A 224 14.93 -6.28 21.46
CA PRO A 224 14.20 -6.02 22.71
C PRO A 224 14.71 -4.84 23.54
N ARG A 225 15.78 -4.15 23.09
CA ARG A 225 16.37 -2.97 23.76
C ARG A 225 16.40 -1.73 22.88
N ALA A 226 15.67 -1.75 21.77
CA ALA A 226 15.49 -0.56 20.94
C ALA A 226 14.80 0.55 21.78
N PRO A 227 15.32 1.79 21.80
CA PRO A 227 14.58 2.90 22.39
C PRO A 227 13.30 3.15 21.58
N VAL A 228 12.19 3.33 22.30
CA VAL A 228 10.86 3.68 21.74
C VAL A 228 10.82 5.16 21.40
#